data_AF-B7Q8V8-F1
#
_entry.id   AF-B7Q8V8-F1
#
_cell.length_a   1.000
_cell.length_b   1.000
_cell.length_c   1.000
_cell.angle_alpha   90.00
_cell.angle_beta   90.00
_cell.angle_gamma   90.00
#
_symmetry.space_group_name_H-M   'P 1'
#
loop_
_entity.id
_entity.type
_entity.pdbx_description
1 polymer ?
#
loop_
_entity_poly.entity_id
_entity_poly.type
_entity_poly.pdbx_seq_one_letter_code
_entity_poly.pdbx_strand_id
1 'polypeptide(L)' 'MFTFNAYDAQGVPHNESRILTQLIRVVQMSPEKDVGVGILTAEDRDVWAKVYASLGQSSATKQLN' A
#
# COMPACT_ATOMS: atom_id res chain seq x y z
N MET A 1 -3.65 1.84 -0.27
CA MET A 1 -2.63 0.82 0.04
C MET A 1 -2.41 0.79 1.54
N PHE A 2 -2.27 -0.40 2.14
CA PHE A 2 -1.99 -0.55 3.57
C PHE A 2 -0.64 -1.21 3.78
N THR A 3 0.09 -0.77 4.79
CA THR A 3 1.32 -1.40 5.25
C THR A 3 1.09 -1.87 6.68
N PHE A 4 1.55 -3.07 7.00
CA PHE A 4 1.56 -3.58 8.37
C PHE A 4 2.90 -4.26 8.67
N ASN A 5 3.28 -4.28 9.95
CA ASN A 5 4.54 -4.87 10.36
C ASN A 5 4.37 -6.37 10.58
N ALA A 6 5.14 -7.18 9.86
CA ALA A 6 5.19 -8.62 10.06
C ALA A 6 5.99 -9.04 11.31
N TYR A 7 6.70 -8.10 11.93
CA TYR A 7 7.57 -8.31 13.09
C TYR A 7 7.17 -7.37 14.22
N ASP A 8 7.39 -7.81 15.46
CA ASP A 8 7.26 -6.94 16.62
C ASP A 8 8.46 -6.00 16.79
N ALA A 9 8.42 -5.17 17.84
CA ALA A 9 9.47 -4.19 18.14
C ALA A 9 10.82 -4.83 18.51
N GLN A 10 10.85 -6.13 18.79
CA GLN A 10 12.04 -6.90 19.10
C GLN A 10 12.58 -7.63 17.87
N GLY A 11 11.91 -7.51 16.72
CA GLY A 11 12.28 -8.19 15.48
C GLY A 11 11.82 -9.65 15.42
N VAL A 12 10.88 -10.07 16.27
CA VAL A 12 10.33 -11.43 16.23
C VAL A 12 9.15 -11.48 15.24
N PRO A 13 9.11 -12.44 14.30
CA PRO A 13 7.98 -12.58 13.39
C PRO A 13 6.68 -12.85 14.14
N HIS A 14 5.61 -12.21 13.70
CA HIS A 14 4.28 -12.50 14.19
C HIS A 14 3.81 -13.90 13.76
N ASN A 15 3.08 -14.56 14.67
CA ASN A 15 2.40 -15.82 14.35
C ASN A 15 1.13 -15.58 13.52
N GLU A 16 0.54 -16.67 13.02
CA GLU A 16 -0.64 -16.63 12.16
C GLU A 16 -1.81 -15.84 12.76
N SER A 17 -2.11 -16.02 14.05
CA SER A 17 -3.21 -15.31 14.72
C SER A 17 -2.99 -13.79 14.76
N ARG A 18 -1.75 -13.35 14.99
CA ARG A 18 -1.38 -11.93 14.99
C ARG A 18 -1.46 -11.35 13.58
N ILE A 19 -0.99 -12.06 12.57
CA ILE A 19 -1.11 -11.66 11.16
C ILE A 19 -2.58 -11.53 10.76
N LEU A 20 -3.42 -12.54 11.07
CA LEU A 20 -4.84 -12.53 10.75
C LEU A 20 -5.56 -11.34 11.37
N THR A 21 -5.25 -11.00 12.62
CA THR A 21 -5.84 -9.83 13.31
C THR A 21 -5.53 -8.52 12.57
N GLN A 22 -4.30 -8.37 12.07
CA GLN A 22 -3.90 -7.19 11.31
C GLN A 22 -4.58 -7.14 9.93
N LEU A 23 -4.73 -8.28 9.25
CA LEU A 23 -5.44 -8.36 7.97
C LEU A 23 -6.93 -8.02 8.09
N ILE A 24 -7.60 -8.51 9.14
CA ILE A 24 -9.00 -8.14 9.42
C ILE A 24 -9.13 -6.62 9.58
N ARG A 25 -8.19 -6.00 10.30
CA ARG A 25 -8.18 -4.54 10.47
C ARG A 25 -7.98 -3.80 9.16
N VAL A 26 -7.11 -4.30 8.27
CA VAL A 26 -6.92 -3.74 6.93
C VAL A 26 -8.23 -3.75 6.13
N VAL A 27 -8.95 -4.87 6.14
CA VAL A 27 -10.25 -4.99 5.47
C VAL A 27 -11.26 -3.99 6.05
N GLN A 28 -11.35 -3.87 7.38
CA GLN A 28 -12.27 -2.94 8.05
C GLN A 28 -11.97 -1.47 7.76
N MET A 29 -10.70 -1.11 7.58
CA MET A 29 -10.29 0.26 7.26
C MET A 29 -10.33 0.56 5.77
N SER A 30 -10.54 -0.44 4.92
CA SER A 30 -10.55 -0.26 3.47
C SER A 30 -11.81 0.46 3.03
N PRO A 31 -11.70 1.57 2.28
CA PRO A 31 -12.87 2.24 1.71
C PRO A 31 -13.57 1.32 0.70
N GLU A 32 -14.91 1.35 0.66
CA GLU A 32 -15.71 0.49 -0.23
C GLU A 32 -15.46 0.75 -1.73
N LYS A 33 -15.01 1.97 -2.08
CA LYS A 33 -14.63 2.37 -3.44
C LYS A 33 -13.39 3.25 -3.38
N ASP A 34 -12.28 2.73 -3.87
CA ASP A 34 -11.06 3.48 -4.11
C ASP A 34 -10.79 3.55 -5.61
N VAL A 35 -10.25 4.67 -6.08
CA VAL A 35 -9.74 4.75 -7.46
C VAL A 35 -8.44 3.97 -7.44
N GLY A 36 -8.46 2.74 -7.96
CA GLY A 36 -7.32 1.83 -7.89
C GLY A 36 -6.09 2.37 -8.62
N VAL A 37 -5.29 3.20 -7.96
CA VAL A 37 -4.07 3.84 -8.51
C VAL A 37 -3.08 2.79 -9.03
N GLY A 38 -3.12 1.58 -8.46
CA GLY A 38 -2.33 0.43 -8.95
C GLY A 38 -2.62 0.02 -10.40
N ILE A 39 -3.78 0.37 -10.97
CA ILE A 39 -4.07 0.05 -12.38
C ILE A 39 -3.11 0.75 -13.34
N LEU A 40 -2.56 1.89 -12.94
CA LEU A 40 -1.62 2.69 -13.73
C LEU A 40 -0.31 1.93 -14.01
N THR A 41 0.05 0.95 -13.18
CA THR A 41 1.25 0.12 -13.43
C THR A 41 1.06 -0.89 -14.55
N ALA A 42 -0.17 -1.09 -15.04
CA ALA A 42 -0.47 -1.97 -16.17
C ALA A 42 -0.41 -1.26 -17.52
N GLU A 43 -0.29 0.07 -17.54
CA GLU A 43 -0.16 0.88 -18.75
C GLU A 43 1.19 0.66 -19.43
N ASP A 44 1.29 1.15 -20.67
CA ASP A 44 2.57 1.25 -21.39
C ASP A 44 3.64 1.95 -20.53
N ARG A 45 4.89 1.52 -20.63
CA ARG A 45 5.98 1.97 -19.74
C ARG A 45 6.26 3.46 -19.84
N ASP A 46 6.12 4.07 -21.03
CA ASP A 46 6.33 5.51 -21.21
C ASP A 46 5.14 6.31 -20.66
N VAL A 47 3.93 5.76 -20.77
CA VAL A 47 2.72 6.32 -20.15
C VAL A 47 2.83 6.26 -18.63
N TRP A 48 3.21 5.11 -18.07
CA TRP A 48 3.44 4.94 -16.64
C TRP A 48 4.52 5.88 -16.10
N ALA A 49 5.65 6.03 -16.81
CA ALA A 49 6.73 6.91 -16.37
C ALA A 49 6.30 8.37 -16.23
N LYS A 50 5.48 8.88 -17.17
CA LYS A 50 4.93 10.24 -17.11
C LYS A 50 3.97 10.42 -15.94
N VAL A 51 3.09 9.45 -15.72
CA VAL A 51 2.12 9.50 -14.62
C VAL A 51 2.80 9.32 -13.26
N TYR A 52 3.81 8.47 -13.15
CA TYR A 52 4.59 8.31 -11.92
C TYR A 52 5.31 9.61 -11.51
N ALA A 53 5.88 10.33 -12.48
CA ALA A 53 6.54 11.61 -12.23
C ALA A 53 5.59 12.69 -11.69
N SER A 54 4.32 12.69 -12.12
CA SER A 54 3.30 13.61 -11.58
C SER A 54 2.74 13.12 -10.25
N LEU A 55 2.58 11.80 -10.06
CA LEU A 55 2.15 11.20 -8.80
C LEU A 55 3.11 11.55 -7.67
N GLY A 56 4.43 11.47 -7.88
CA GLY A 56 5.46 11.76 -6.86
C GLY A 56 5.56 13.22 -6.40
N GLN A 57 4.86 14.15 -7.06
CA GLN A 57 4.83 15.58 -6.71
C GLN A 57 3.72 15.93 -5.69
N SER A 58 2.75 15.05 -5.47
CA SER A 58 1.75 15.23 -4.41
C SER A 58 2.34 14.83 -3.04
N SER A 59 2.12 15.62 -1.99
CA SER A 59 2.72 15.37 -0.66
C SER A 59 2.27 14.06 0.00
N ALA A 60 1.16 13.47 -0.47
CA ALA A 60 0.61 12.21 0.04
C ALA A 60 1.34 10.96 -0.49
N THR A 61 1.98 11.03 -1.66
CA THR A 61 2.66 9.87 -2.29
C THR A 61 4.13 9.75 -1.89
N LYS A 62 4.74 10.80 -1.33
CA LYS A 62 6.14 10.80 -0.84
C LYS A 62 6.39 9.93 0.40
N GLN A 63 5.34 9.54 1.13
CA GLN A 63 5.46 8.65 2.30
C GLN A 63 5.44 7.15 1.95
N LEU A 64 5.32 6.81 0.67
CA LEU A 64 5.20 5.43 0.18
C LEU A 64 6.44 4.94 -0.61
N ASN A 65 7.49 5.76 -0.71
CA ASN A 65 8.76 5.39 -1.35
C ASN A 65 9.90 5.39 -0.33
#